data_AF-A0AAD3MMU4-F1
#
_entry.id   AF-A0AAD3MMU4-F1
#
_cell.length_a   1.000
_cell.length_b   1.000
_cell.length_c   1.000
_cell.angle_alpha   90.00
_cell.angle_beta   90.00
_cell.angle_gamma   90.00
#
_symmetry.space_group_name_H-M   'P 1'
#
loop_
_entity.id
_entity.type
_entity.pdbx_description
1 polymer ?
#
loop_
_entity_poly.entity_id
_entity_poly.type
_entity_poly.pdbx_seq_one_letter_code
_entity_poly.pdbx_strand_id
1 'polypeptide(L)'
;MMSRCLPALLLSALACLAWFSSAQPIDTRAELKKVEATLEELRAERRVMSERLAAAEKELKRVQETPKVAFAASLGGNGLVKTTTGNKDLIYKDVLTNVGGAYNAQTGVFTAPIRGVYYVRFTCNGPTDFPRSAVLYKNNAAIQLIAHEQPSGEGSDTASNGAALMLEQGDRLKMVLWQNTQIWDNSNHHSTFSGFLLFPMVDEPPTEFDAEAELKALQASLKQIQTENSGVKERLEATETELKAIRDVPKVAFAVSLGGNGLRKTTSGSQTLIYKDILTNIGQAYNSETGVFTAPVRGVYYIRFTANAPTDFPMSAVLYKNGASIQLIAHEQPSGEGSDTASNGATLLLEQGDTLSMQLWHNTQIWDNSNHHSTFSGFLLFPM
;
A
#
# COMPACT_ATOMS: atom_id res chain seq x y z
N MET A 1 -12.20 -31.15 -64.16
CA MET A 1 -10.81 -31.07 -63.66
C MET A 1 -10.66 -29.73 -63.00
N MET A 2 -10.66 -29.68 -61.66
CA MET A 2 -9.42 -29.65 -60.88
C MET A 2 -8.44 -28.64 -61.49
N SER A 3 -8.29 -27.45 -60.91
CA SER A 3 -7.62 -27.21 -59.63
C SER A 3 -6.43 -26.29 -59.96
N ARG A 4 -6.02 -25.48 -58.98
CA ARG A 4 -4.79 -24.68 -58.94
C ARG A 4 -4.90 -23.36 -59.71
N CYS A 5 -4.48 -22.22 -59.19
CA CYS A 5 -3.73 -21.86 -57.99
C CYS A 5 -3.97 -20.35 -57.79
N LEU A 6 -4.32 -19.85 -56.60
CA LEU A 6 -3.43 -19.52 -55.47
C LEU A 6 -2.82 -18.08 -55.43
N PRO A 7 -3.48 -17.00 -55.93
CA PRO A 7 -3.12 -15.66 -55.43
C PRO A 7 -4.23 -14.91 -54.67
N ALA A 8 -5.49 -15.35 -54.70
CA ALA A 8 -6.60 -14.57 -54.10
C ALA A 8 -6.81 -14.78 -52.58
N LEU A 9 -6.42 -15.94 -52.05
CA LEU A 9 -6.64 -16.30 -50.63
C LEU A 9 -5.64 -15.66 -49.65
N LEU A 10 -4.50 -15.13 -50.14
CA LEU A 10 -3.58 -14.38 -49.30
C LEU A 10 -3.96 -12.89 -49.16
N LEU A 11 -4.68 -12.33 -50.14
CA LEU A 11 -5.09 -10.91 -50.13
C LEU A 11 -6.39 -10.67 -49.35
N SER A 12 -7.29 -11.66 -49.27
CA SER A 12 -8.50 -11.56 -48.43
C SER A 12 -8.24 -11.83 -46.95
N ALA A 13 -7.22 -12.62 -46.61
CA ALA A 13 -6.79 -12.84 -45.22
C ALA A 13 -6.17 -11.59 -44.57
N LEU A 14 -5.58 -10.70 -45.38
CA LEU A 14 -5.07 -9.40 -44.93
C LEU A 14 -6.18 -8.35 -44.72
N ALA A 15 -7.35 -8.50 -45.35
CA ALA A 15 -8.50 -7.63 -45.14
C ALA A 15 -9.32 -7.98 -43.88
N CYS A 16 -9.32 -9.25 -43.47
CA CYS A 16 -10.01 -9.71 -42.25
C CYS A 16 -9.29 -9.36 -40.93
N LEU A 17 -8.00 -9.00 -40.98
CA LEU A 17 -7.27 -8.50 -39.80
C LEU A 17 -7.53 -7.02 -39.50
N ALA A 18 -8.18 -6.28 -40.42
CA ALA A 18 -8.48 -4.86 -40.25
C ALA A 18 -9.88 -4.56 -39.68
N TRP A 19 -10.72 -5.59 -39.48
CA TRP A 19 -12.11 -5.43 -39.00
C TRP A 19 -12.33 -5.94 -37.56
N PHE A 20 -11.26 -6.28 -36.85
CA PHE A 20 -11.22 -6.27 -35.39
C PHE A 20 -10.84 -4.86 -34.91
N SER A 21 -11.73 -3.88 -35.03
CA SER A 21 -11.50 -2.57 -34.41
C SER A 21 -12.78 -1.77 -34.25
N SER A 22 -13.56 -2.07 -33.22
CA SER A 22 -14.35 -1.04 -32.54
C SER A 22 -14.69 -1.48 -31.11
N ALA A 23 -13.66 -1.81 -30.32
CA ALA A 23 -13.70 -1.40 -28.92
C ALA A 23 -13.71 0.13 -28.94
N GLN A 24 -14.68 0.78 -28.28
CA GLN A 24 -14.53 2.22 -28.05
C GLN A 24 -13.15 2.40 -27.40
N PRO A 25 -12.27 3.21 -28.01
CA PRO A 25 -10.90 3.26 -27.56
C PRO A 25 -10.95 3.86 -26.17
N ILE A 26 -10.55 3.09 -25.16
CA ILE A 26 -9.81 3.67 -24.05
C ILE A 26 -8.84 4.62 -24.74
N ASP A 27 -8.92 5.92 -24.48
CA ASP A 27 -7.96 6.87 -25.03
C ASP A 27 -6.65 6.57 -24.32
N THR A 28 -6.01 5.50 -24.79
CA THR A 28 -4.80 4.91 -24.27
C THR A 28 -3.71 5.96 -24.30
N ARG A 29 -3.79 6.96 -25.19
CA ARG A 29 -2.87 8.07 -25.26
C ARG A 29 -3.13 9.10 -24.16
N ALA A 30 -4.38 9.39 -23.81
CA ALA A 30 -4.72 10.25 -22.67
C ALA A 30 -4.40 9.57 -21.33
N GLU A 31 -4.71 8.28 -21.18
CA GLU A 31 -4.36 7.50 -20.00
C GLU A 31 -2.83 7.31 -19.88
N LEU A 32 -2.11 7.07 -20.98
CA LEU A 32 -0.64 7.01 -20.99
C LEU A 32 -0.04 8.36 -20.59
N LYS A 33 -0.58 9.48 -21.10
CA LYS A 33 -0.14 10.83 -20.67
C LYS A 33 -0.39 11.09 -19.19
N LYS A 34 -1.51 10.60 -18.64
CA LYS A 34 -1.80 10.68 -17.20
C LYS A 34 -0.79 9.86 -16.40
N VAL A 35 -0.51 8.63 -16.83
CA VAL A 35 0.47 7.74 -16.20
C VAL A 35 1.89 8.31 -16.30
N GLU A 36 2.24 8.94 -17.41
CA GLU A 36 3.52 9.63 -17.57
C GLU A 36 3.63 10.84 -16.65
N ALA A 37 2.56 11.63 -16.52
CA ALA A 37 2.54 12.78 -15.61
C ALA A 37 2.65 12.35 -14.14
N THR A 38 1.90 11.33 -13.71
CA THR A 38 1.99 10.81 -12.33
C THR A 38 3.33 10.14 -12.06
N LEU A 39 3.93 9.49 -13.06
CA LEU A 39 5.26 8.92 -12.93
C LEU A 39 6.35 9.99 -12.76
N GLU A 40 6.25 11.10 -13.47
CA GLU A 40 7.17 12.24 -13.30
C GLU A 40 6.98 12.94 -11.96
N GLU A 41 5.74 13.07 -11.48
CA GLU A 41 5.43 13.60 -10.14
C GLU A 41 6.00 12.70 -9.03
N LEU A 42 5.75 11.39 -9.10
CA LEU A 42 6.33 10.42 -8.16
C LEU A 42 7.87 10.39 -8.21
N ARG A 43 8.46 10.61 -9.38
CA ARG A 43 9.93 10.73 -9.52
C ARG A 43 10.45 12.00 -8.85
N ALA A 44 9.72 13.11 -8.96
CA ALA A 44 10.07 14.36 -8.30
C ALA A 44 9.95 14.22 -6.77
N GLU A 45 8.86 13.65 -6.26
CA GLU A 45 8.67 13.38 -4.84
C GLU A 45 9.75 12.45 -4.28
N ARG A 46 10.09 11.38 -5.01
CA ARG A 46 11.16 10.47 -4.60
C ARG A 46 12.52 11.17 -4.54
N ARG A 47 12.79 12.12 -5.44
CA ARG A 47 14.04 12.91 -5.39
C ARG A 47 14.08 13.77 -4.14
N VAL A 48 13.01 14.50 -3.85
CA VAL A 48 12.90 15.33 -2.64
C VAL A 48 13.01 14.47 -1.37
N MET A 49 12.34 13.32 -1.33
CA MET A 49 12.41 12.41 -0.18
C MET A 49 13.83 11.85 0.01
N SER A 50 14.52 11.52 -1.08
CA SER A 50 15.90 11.05 -1.03
C SER A 50 16.87 12.13 -0.52
N GLU A 51 16.68 13.38 -0.91
CA GLU A 51 17.49 14.51 -0.43
C GLU A 51 17.25 14.77 1.07
N ARG A 52 16.00 14.69 1.53
CA ARG A 52 15.64 14.79 2.96
C ARG A 52 16.24 13.66 3.77
N LEU A 53 16.21 12.43 3.26
CA LEU A 53 16.81 11.27 3.93
C LEU A 53 18.32 11.45 4.07
N ALA A 54 19.02 11.88 3.01
CA ALA A 54 20.45 12.14 3.06
C ALA A 54 20.82 13.22 4.08
N ALA A 55 20.01 14.29 4.19
CA ALA A 55 20.20 15.32 5.21
C ALA A 55 19.98 14.78 6.63
N ALA A 56 18.94 13.99 6.86
CA ALA A 56 18.65 13.37 8.15
C ALA A 56 19.74 12.37 8.57
N GLU A 57 20.25 11.57 7.64
CA GLU A 57 21.36 10.65 7.88
C GLU A 57 22.65 11.40 8.26
N LYS A 58 22.92 12.54 7.59
CA LYS A 58 24.06 13.41 7.92
C LYS A 58 23.95 13.97 9.34
N GLU A 59 22.77 14.44 9.74
CA GLU A 59 22.53 14.95 11.10
C GLU A 59 22.60 13.85 12.15
N LEU A 60 22.03 12.67 11.88
CA LEU A 60 22.11 11.53 12.79
C LEU A 60 23.56 11.12 13.04
N LYS A 61 24.37 11.05 11.97
CA LYS A 61 25.80 10.77 12.08
C LYS A 61 26.51 11.83 12.91
N ARG A 62 26.20 13.11 12.72
CA ARG A 62 26.76 14.22 13.50
C ARG A 62 26.42 14.13 15.00
N VAL A 63 25.19 13.75 15.34
CA VAL A 63 24.77 13.52 16.74
C VAL A 63 25.52 12.34 17.33
N GLN A 64 25.67 11.24 16.58
CA GLN A 64 26.45 10.08 17.02
C GLN A 64 27.93 10.41 17.25
N GLU A 65 28.50 11.31 16.46
CA GLU A 65 29.90 11.73 16.54
C GLU A 65 30.14 12.85 17.58
N THR A 66 29.08 13.42 18.18
CA THR A 66 29.24 14.48 19.20
C THR A 66 29.94 13.92 20.44
N PRO A 67 31.08 14.50 20.86
CA PRO A 67 31.84 13.98 21.99
C PRO A 67 31.06 14.13 23.29
N LYS A 68 30.97 13.03 24.05
CA LYS A 68 30.46 13.08 25.43
C LYS A 68 31.58 13.57 26.33
N VAL A 69 31.32 14.65 27.08
CA VAL A 69 32.32 15.30 27.93
C VAL A 69 31.76 15.49 29.32
N ALA A 70 32.39 14.85 30.30
CA ALA A 70 32.10 15.06 31.71
C ALA A 70 33.33 14.74 32.56
N PHE A 71 33.64 15.58 33.54
CA PHE A 71 34.68 15.31 34.51
C PHE A 71 34.20 15.64 35.93
N ALA A 72 34.76 14.93 36.90
CA ALA A 72 34.64 15.24 38.31
C ALA A 72 35.91 14.75 39.01
N ALA A 73 36.52 15.61 39.81
CA ALA A 73 37.70 15.29 40.60
C ALA A 73 37.62 15.97 41.97
N SER A 74 38.25 15.35 42.98
CA SER A 74 38.49 15.99 44.27
C SER A 74 39.94 16.49 44.36
N LEU A 75 40.18 17.49 45.22
CA LEU A 75 41.50 18.09 45.40
C LEU A 75 42.54 17.00 45.72
N GLY A 76 42.12 16.04 46.53
CA GLY A 76 42.83 14.83 46.85
C GLY A 76 43.98 15.03 47.82
N GLY A 77 44.47 13.92 48.38
CA GLY A 77 45.38 13.94 49.53
C GLY A 77 44.64 14.17 50.84
N ASN A 78 45.35 13.99 51.95
CA ASN A 78 44.80 14.12 53.30
C ASN A 78 45.39 15.35 53.97
N GLY A 79 44.73 16.51 53.84
CA GLY A 79 45.13 17.68 54.62
C GLY A 79 44.84 19.04 54.02
N LEU A 80 45.37 20.04 54.72
CA LEU A 80 45.18 21.46 54.46
C LEU A 80 46.17 21.95 53.40
N VAL A 81 45.67 22.65 52.39
CA VAL A 81 46.45 23.47 51.47
C VAL A 81 46.23 24.93 51.84
N LYS A 82 47.29 25.60 52.28
CA LYS A 82 47.27 27.02 52.68
C LYS A 82 48.37 27.77 51.94
N THR A 83 48.07 29.00 51.53
CA THR A 83 49.07 29.92 50.97
C THR A 83 49.04 31.26 51.72
N THR A 84 50.21 31.81 52.03
CA THR A 84 50.39 33.14 52.64
C THR A 84 51.12 34.11 51.71
N THR A 85 51.67 33.63 50.59
CA THR A 85 52.37 34.45 49.59
C THR A 85 52.00 33.97 48.20
N GLY A 86 51.38 34.86 47.41
CA GLY A 86 50.96 34.55 46.05
C GLY A 86 49.82 33.53 45.93
N ASN A 87 49.27 33.46 44.72
CA ASN A 87 48.23 32.49 44.38
C ASN A 87 48.87 31.12 44.07
N LYS A 88 48.13 30.04 44.29
CA LYS A 88 48.57 28.66 44.04
C LYS A 88 47.57 27.92 43.16
N ASP A 89 48.04 27.27 42.12
CA ASP A 89 47.19 26.40 41.30
C ASP A 89 46.73 25.18 42.12
N LEU A 90 45.44 24.87 42.04
CA LEU A 90 44.83 23.71 42.69
C LEU A 90 44.71 22.57 41.69
N ILE A 91 45.43 21.48 41.95
CA ILE A 91 45.42 20.28 41.11
C ILE A 91 44.52 19.24 41.77
N TYR A 92 43.33 19.02 41.20
CA TYR A 92 42.36 18.04 41.71
C TYR A 92 42.72 16.66 41.15
N LYS A 93 43.58 15.96 41.88
CA LYS A 93 44.27 14.74 41.40
C LYS A 93 43.42 13.46 41.53
N ASP A 94 42.44 13.44 42.43
CA ASP A 94 41.61 12.25 42.68
C ASP A 94 40.41 12.28 41.72
N VAL A 95 40.59 11.70 40.54
CA VAL A 95 39.59 11.69 39.45
C VAL A 95 38.49 10.67 39.72
N LEU A 96 37.25 11.14 39.78
CA LEU A 96 36.04 10.33 39.91
C LEU A 96 35.45 9.95 38.55
N THR A 97 35.42 10.92 37.62
CA THR A 97 34.90 10.77 36.25
C THR A 97 35.76 11.60 35.29
N ASN A 98 36.03 11.07 34.09
CA ASN A 98 36.69 11.82 33.01
C ASN A 98 36.25 11.32 31.61
N VAL A 99 34.95 11.32 31.37
CA VAL A 99 34.36 10.95 30.07
C VAL A 99 34.81 11.98 29.02
N GLY A 100 35.39 11.49 27.93
CA GLY A 100 35.94 12.33 26.85
C GLY A 100 37.37 12.83 27.11
N GLY A 101 37.97 12.52 28.27
CA GLY A 101 39.39 12.80 28.54
C GLY A 101 39.79 14.27 28.56
N ALA A 102 38.82 15.18 28.72
CA ALA A 102 39.04 16.63 28.65
C ALA A 102 39.70 17.22 29.90
N TYR A 103 39.75 16.49 31.01
CA TYR A 103 40.42 16.90 32.25
C TYR A 103 41.79 16.23 32.41
N ASN A 104 42.81 17.03 32.71
CA ASN A 104 44.16 16.56 33.00
C ASN A 104 44.46 16.64 34.50
N ALA A 105 44.58 15.48 35.15
CA ALA A 105 44.78 15.35 36.59
C ALA A 105 46.21 15.70 37.06
N GLN A 106 47.19 15.71 36.15
CA GLN A 106 48.55 16.13 36.48
C GLN A 106 48.67 17.65 36.56
N THR A 107 47.85 18.38 35.79
CA THR A 107 47.90 19.85 35.74
C THR A 107 46.71 20.52 36.42
N GLY A 108 45.62 19.80 36.69
CA GLY A 108 44.40 20.35 37.25
C GLY A 108 43.52 21.09 36.23
N VAL A 109 43.76 20.90 34.93
CA VAL A 109 43.20 21.74 33.86
C VAL A 109 42.16 20.96 33.06
N PHE A 110 40.98 21.54 32.89
CA PHE A 110 40.00 21.12 31.90
C PHE A 110 40.21 21.90 30.59
N THR A 111 40.19 21.22 29.44
CA THR A 111 40.27 21.84 28.11
C THR A 111 39.02 21.49 27.31
N ALA A 112 38.27 22.51 26.86
CA ALA A 112 37.04 22.30 26.09
C ALA A 112 37.37 21.65 24.73
N PRO A 113 36.89 20.43 24.43
CA PRO A 113 37.24 19.74 23.19
C PRO A 113 36.47 20.26 21.97
N ILE A 114 35.33 20.91 22.18
CA ILE A 114 34.49 21.53 21.14
C ILE A 114 33.89 22.83 21.67
N ARG A 115 33.37 23.67 20.78
CA ARG A 115 32.58 24.84 21.15
C ARG A 115 31.24 24.41 21.73
N GLY A 116 30.85 24.97 22.87
CA GLY A 116 29.60 24.59 23.53
C GLY A 116 29.34 25.29 24.85
N VAL A 117 28.15 25.02 25.39
CA VAL A 117 27.80 25.43 26.75
C VAL A 117 28.18 24.31 27.71
N TYR A 118 29.03 24.62 28.68
CA TYR A 118 29.50 23.68 29.70
C TYR A 118 28.98 24.12 31.05
N TYR A 119 28.37 23.21 31.80
CA TYR A 119 28.09 23.46 33.22
C TYR A 119 29.31 23.08 34.03
N VAL A 120 29.79 23.99 34.85
CA VAL A 120 30.91 23.76 35.78
C VAL A 120 30.49 24.12 37.20
N ARG A 121 30.96 23.33 38.17
CA ARG A 121 30.72 23.56 39.59
C ARG A 121 31.96 23.16 40.39
N PHE A 122 32.20 23.87 41.48
CA PHE A 122 33.18 23.46 42.46
C PHE A 122 32.68 23.73 43.88
N THR A 123 33.25 22.98 44.82
CA THR A 123 33.06 23.15 46.26
C THR A 123 34.45 23.23 46.90
N CYS A 124 34.64 24.19 47.81
CA CYS A 124 35.82 24.27 48.66
C CYS A 124 35.43 24.10 50.12
N ASN A 125 36.03 23.11 50.76
CA ASN A 125 35.89 22.84 52.18
C ASN A 125 37.13 23.32 52.94
N GLY A 126 36.98 23.67 54.22
CA GLY A 126 38.12 23.75 55.12
C GLY A 126 37.77 24.32 56.49
N PRO A 127 38.77 24.40 57.39
CA PRO A 127 38.58 24.97 58.72
C PRO A 127 38.14 26.44 58.65
N THR A 128 37.39 26.87 59.66
CA THR A 128 36.82 28.23 59.78
C THR A 128 37.74 29.23 60.49
N ASP A 129 39.00 28.84 60.75
CA ASP A 129 40.01 29.65 61.45
C ASP A 129 40.83 30.58 60.53
N PHE A 130 40.63 30.50 59.21
CA PHE A 130 41.35 31.28 58.21
C PHE A 130 40.49 31.50 56.96
N PRO A 131 40.72 32.57 56.16
CA PRO A 131 39.99 32.77 54.91
C PRO A 131 40.13 31.58 53.97
N ARG A 132 39.05 31.25 53.24
CA ARG A 132 39.02 30.14 52.28
C ARG A 132 38.70 30.63 50.90
N SER A 133 39.32 30.02 49.88
CA SER A 133 38.95 30.32 48.50
C SER A 133 39.09 29.14 47.56
N ALA A 134 38.29 29.19 46.49
CA ALA A 134 38.52 28.46 45.26
C ALA A 134 38.05 29.34 44.10
N VAL A 135 38.94 29.55 43.14
CA VAL A 135 38.72 30.53 42.07
C VAL A 135 38.93 29.89 40.72
N LEU A 136 37.89 29.93 39.89
CA LEU A 136 37.90 29.38 38.54
C LEU A 136 38.47 30.42 37.56
N TYR A 137 39.58 30.09 36.92
CA TYR A 137 40.17 30.89 35.85
C TYR A 137 39.90 30.26 34.49
N LYS A 138 39.53 31.10 33.52
CA LYS A 138 39.53 30.81 32.09
C LYS A 138 40.80 31.37 31.45
N ASN A 139 41.50 30.53 30.68
CA ASN A 139 42.68 30.88 29.89
C ASN A 139 43.78 31.62 30.68
N ASN A 140 43.95 31.30 31.96
CA ASN A 140 44.91 31.93 32.90
C ASN A 140 44.78 33.45 33.10
N ALA A 141 43.71 34.08 32.60
CA ALA A 141 43.57 35.54 32.63
C ALA A 141 42.25 36.02 33.23
N ALA A 142 41.14 35.32 32.93
CA ALA A 142 39.81 35.78 33.30
C ALA A 142 39.25 34.95 34.46
N ILE A 143 39.00 35.59 35.61
CA ILE A 143 38.23 34.97 36.70
C ILE A 143 36.78 34.81 36.24
N GLN A 144 36.27 33.59 36.30
CA GLN A 144 34.88 33.29 35.93
C GLN A 144 33.98 33.21 37.16
N LEU A 145 34.44 32.50 38.19
CA LEU A 145 33.68 32.22 39.40
C LEU A 145 34.61 32.18 40.61
N ILE A 146 34.09 32.59 41.76
CA ILE A 146 34.81 32.59 43.03
C ILE A 146 33.90 32.01 44.11
N ALA A 147 34.45 31.15 44.95
CA ALA A 147 33.96 30.93 46.29
C ALA A 147 35.00 31.49 47.26
N HIS A 148 34.60 32.41 48.14
CA HIS A 148 35.48 33.05 49.10
C HIS A 148 34.75 33.27 50.42
N GLU A 149 35.29 32.73 51.52
CA GLU A 149 34.69 32.84 52.85
C GLU A 149 35.68 33.37 53.86
N GLN A 150 35.17 34.17 54.81
CA GLN A 150 35.92 34.70 55.94
C GLN A 150 35.82 33.74 57.14
N PRO A 151 36.75 33.84 58.11
CA PRO A 151 36.66 33.07 59.35
C PRO A 151 35.32 33.28 60.06
N SER A 152 34.69 32.20 60.54
CA SER A 152 33.32 32.19 61.06
C SER A 152 33.16 31.53 62.45
N GLY A 153 34.25 31.13 63.11
CA GLY A 153 34.23 30.54 64.45
C GLY A 153 35.01 29.23 64.52
N GLU A 154 34.48 28.23 65.24
CA GLU A 154 35.09 26.90 65.36
C GLU A 154 34.43 25.89 64.41
N GLY A 155 35.24 25.02 63.79
CA GLY A 155 34.75 23.91 62.95
C GLY A 155 35.27 23.95 61.51
N SER A 156 34.44 23.47 60.57
CA SER A 156 34.71 23.43 59.14
C SER A 156 33.48 23.81 58.35
N ASP A 157 33.66 24.56 57.27
CA ASP A 157 32.58 25.04 56.41
C ASP A 157 32.87 24.69 54.94
N THR A 158 31.84 24.82 54.10
CA THR A 158 31.92 24.62 52.66
C THR A 158 31.35 25.81 51.89
N ALA A 159 32.09 26.29 50.89
CA ALA A 159 31.60 27.25 49.92
C ALA A 159 31.53 26.60 48.54
N SER A 160 30.52 26.93 47.74
CA SER A 160 30.38 26.39 46.38
C SER A 160 29.97 27.48 45.40
N ASN A 161 30.42 27.34 44.15
CA ASN A 161 29.93 28.17 43.04
C ASN A 161 29.87 27.32 41.76
N GLY A 162 29.05 27.72 40.80
CA GLY A 162 28.89 27.03 39.54
C GLY A 162 28.07 27.84 38.55
N ALA A 163 28.37 27.66 37.27
CA ALA A 163 27.66 28.35 36.19
C ALA A 163 27.73 27.54 34.89
N ALA A 164 26.78 27.83 33.99
CA ALA A 164 26.90 27.46 32.59
C ALA A 164 27.80 28.51 31.89
N LEU A 165 28.89 28.05 31.27
CA LEU A 165 29.85 28.88 30.57
C LEU A 165 29.87 28.52 29.08
N MET A 166 29.85 29.54 28.22
CA MET A 166 30.19 29.38 26.80
C MET A 166 31.70 29.23 26.67
N LEU A 167 32.14 28.08 26.15
CA LEU A 167 33.55 27.81 25.89
C LEU A 167 33.76 27.55 24.40
N GLU A 168 34.82 28.14 23.87
CA GLU A 168 35.34 27.83 22.54
C GLU A 168 36.22 26.58 22.62
N GLN A 169 36.40 25.89 21.49
CA GLN A 169 37.33 24.77 21.42
C GLN A 169 38.74 25.22 21.84
N GLY A 170 39.34 24.50 22.78
CA GLY A 170 40.66 24.79 23.33
C GLY A 170 40.69 25.73 24.53
N ASP A 171 39.55 26.32 24.92
CA ASP A 171 39.46 27.10 26.16
C ASP A 171 39.83 26.22 27.36
N ARG A 172 40.64 26.78 28.27
CA ARG A 172 41.14 26.07 29.45
C ARG A 172 40.56 26.63 30.73
N LEU A 173 40.07 25.75 31.58
CA LEU A 173 39.59 26.06 32.92
C LEU A 173 40.52 25.46 33.97
N LYS A 174 40.89 26.26 34.98
CA LYS A 174 41.69 25.80 36.13
C LYS A 174 41.22 26.42 37.44
N MET A 175 41.44 25.71 38.53
CA MET A 175 41.15 26.18 39.89
C MET A 175 42.41 26.76 40.54
N VAL A 176 42.25 27.87 41.25
CA VAL A 176 43.33 28.60 41.91
C VAL A 176 42.91 28.93 43.34
N LEU A 177 43.83 28.72 44.27
CA LEU A 177 43.77 29.20 45.64
C LEU A 177 44.39 30.59 45.69
N TRP A 178 43.63 31.60 46.12
CA TRP A 178 44.16 32.95 46.27
C TRP A 178 45.12 33.06 47.45
N GLN A 179 46.03 34.03 47.37
CA GLN A 179 46.95 34.38 48.45
C GLN A 179 46.19 34.63 49.77
N ASN A 180 46.80 34.27 50.89
CA ASN A 180 46.19 34.38 52.23
C ASN A 180 44.85 33.64 52.36
N THR A 181 44.71 32.50 51.68
CA THR A 181 43.55 31.61 51.85
C THR A 181 43.95 30.14 52.00
N GLN A 182 43.00 29.31 52.42
CA GLN A 182 43.16 27.87 52.57
C GLN A 182 42.03 27.06 51.94
N ILE A 183 42.29 25.78 51.71
CA ILE A 183 41.33 24.76 51.30
C ILE A 183 41.80 23.42 51.87
N TRP A 184 40.88 22.51 52.14
CA TRP A 184 41.17 21.20 52.72
C TRP A 184 40.42 20.11 51.99
N ASP A 185 41.04 18.93 51.91
CA ASP A 185 40.41 17.72 51.44
C ASP A 185 40.94 16.48 52.18
N ASN A 186 40.21 15.38 52.09
CA ASN A 186 40.63 14.07 52.57
C ASN A 186 40.00 12.97 51.68
N SER A 187 40.13 11.70 52.10
CA SER A 187 39.53 10.55 51.42
C SER A 187 38.00 10.57 51.24
N ASN A 188 37.29 11.55 51.80
CA ASN A 188 35.84 11.73 51.63
C ASN A 188 35.49 12.77 50.54
N HIS A 189 36.47 13.34 49.84
CA HIS A 189 36.27 14.19 48.65
C HIS A 189 35.39 15.44 48.91
N HIS A 190 35.70 16.20 49.96
CA HIS A 190 34.94 17.40 50.33
C HIS A 190 35.14 18.57 49.37
N SER A 191 36.36 18.73 48.85
CA SER A 191 36.69 19.79 47.89
C SER A 191 36.68 19.23 46.47
N THR A 192 35.66 19.59 45.68
CA THR A 192 35.43 19.01 44.34
C THR A 192 35.44 20.06 43.24
N PHE A 193 35.82 19.62 42.04
CA PHE A 193 35.69 20.37 40.79
C PHE A 193 35.12 19.45 39.72
N SER A 194 34.00 19.83 39.13
CA SER A 194 33.31 19.04 38.12
C SER A 194 32.70 19.90 37.04
N GLY A 195 32.47 19.27 35.89
CA GLY A 195 31.73 19.90 34.80
C GLY A 195 31.43 18.94 33.67
N PHE A 196 30.49 19.33 32.82
CA PHE A 196 30.07 18.54 31.67
C PHE A 196 29.56 19.44 30.55
N LEU A 197 29.63 18.95 29.32
CA LEU A 197 29.01 19.58 28.16
C LEU A 197 27.48 19.47 28.29
N LEU A 198 26.78 20.60 28.35
CA LEU A 198 25.31 20.65 28.31
C LEU A 198 24.82 20.41 26.89
N PHE A 199 25.34 21.21 25.94
CA PHE A 199 25.07 21.05 24.52
C PHE A 199 26.17 21.74 23.68
N PRO A 200 26.53 21.15 22.52
CA PRO A 200 27.46 21.78 21.59
C PRO A 200 26.81 23.01 20.95
N MET A 201 27.61 24.02 20.63
CA MET A 201 27.17 25.11 19.76
C MET A 201 27.65 24.83 18.34
N VAL A 202 26.75 24.97 17.38
CA VAL A 202 27.05 24.81 15.95
C VAL A 202 27.13 26.22 15.38
N ASP A 203 28.23 26.55 14.70
CA ASP A 203 28.42 27.87 14.08
C ASP A 203 27.58 28.08 12.82
N GLU A 204 26.93 27.01 12.31
CA GLU A 204 25.95 27.13 11.25
C GLU A 204 24.57 27.40 11.86
N PRO A 205 23.88 28.48 11.45
CA PRO A 205 22.50 28.69 11.85
C PRO A 205 21.71 27.44 11.46
N PRO A 206 20.76 26.97 12.28
CA PRO A 206 19.73 26.10 11.73
C PRO A 206 19.15 26.89 10.56
N THR A 207 19.27 26.39 9.34
CA THR A 207 18.34 26.75 8.27
C THR A 207 16.97 26.69 8.92
N GLU A 208 16.31 27.84 9.07
CA GLU A 208 15.04 27.96 9.81
C GLU A 208 14.17 26.78 9.42
N PHE A 209 14.05 25.83 10.34
CA PHE A 209 13.08 24.78 10.22
C PHE A 209 11.76 25.48 10.47
N ASP A 210 11.17 25.98 9.39
CA ASP A 210 9.84 26.56 9.41
C ASP A 210 8.86 25.41 9.65
N ALA A 211 8.74 25.05 10.93
CA ALA A 211 7.89 24.00 11.42
C ALA A 211 6.43 24.24 11.01
N GLU A 212 6.04 25.49 10.78
CA GLU A 212 4.70 25.87 10.36
C GLU A 212 4.49 25.62 8.87
N ALA A 213 5.47 25.96 8.02
CA ALA A 213 5.48 25.56 6.62
C ALA A 213 5.54 24.04 6.44
N GLU A 214 6.34 23.33 7.25
CA GLU A 214 6.41 21.88 7.24
C GLU A 214 5.10 21.23 7.70
N LEU A 215 4.48 21.74 8.77
CA LEU A 215 3.19 21.27 9.25
C LEU A 215 2.11 21.49 8.18
N LYS A 216 2.14 22.63 7.50
CA LYS A 216 1.22 22.96 6.40
C LYS A 216 1.43 22.05 5.19
N ALA A 217 2.67 21.73 4.85
CA ALA A 217 3.00 20.79 3.79
C ALA A 217 2.56 19.36 4.14
N LEU A 218 2.75 18.94 5.39
CA LEU A 218 2.28 17.63 5.87
C LEU A 218 0.76 17.54 5.87
N GLN A 219 0.06 18.61 6.27
CA GLN A 219 -1.40 18.69 6.20
C GLN A 219 -1.92 18.65 4.76
N ALA A 220 -1.23 19.32 3.82
CA ALA A 220 -1.57 19.27 2.41
C ALA A 220 -1.41 17.86 1.83
N SER A 221 -0.29 17.19 2.13
CA SER A 221 -0.04 15.80 1.73
C SER A 221 -1.07 14.85 2.33
N LEU A 222 -1.44 15.02 3.60
CA LEU A 222 -2.47 14.21 4.24
C LEU A 222 -3.83 14.39 3.58
N LYS A 223 -4.18 15.63 3.20
CA LYS A 223 -5.41 15.93 2.45
C LYS A 223 -5.39 15.32 1.04
N GLN A 224 -4.24 15.30 0.38
CA GLN A 224 -4.07 14.66 -0.92
C GLN A 224 -4.25 13.14 -0.81
N ILE A 225 -3.57 12.49 0.14
CA ILE A 225 -3.71 11.05 0.40
C ILE A 225 -5.17 10.69 0.72
N GLN A 226 -5.87 11.53 1.50
CA GLN A 226 -7.30 11.34 1.75
C GLN A 226 -8.14 11.41 0.47
N THR A 227 -7.83 12.34 -0.42
CA THR A 227 -8.52 12.50 -1.72
C THR A 227 -8.26 11.29 -2.64
N GLU A 228 -7.01 10.83 -2.71
CA GLU A 228 -6.63 9.64 -3.47
C GLU A 228 -7.32 8.38 -2.93
N ASN A 229 -7.35 8.21 -1.61
CA ASN A 229 -8.07 7.11 -0.96
C ASN A 229 -9.58 7.14 -1.26
N SER A 230 -10.20 8.32 -1.32
CA SER A 230 -11.60 8.41 -1.77
C SER A 230 -11.77 7.99 -3.23
N GLY A 231 -10.86 8.40 -4.12
CA GLY A 231 -10.91 7.99 -5.53
C GLY A 231 -10.67 6.49 -5.73
N VAL A 232 -9.77 5.88 -4.94
CA VAL A 232 -9.58 4.42 -4.95
C VAL A 232 -10.83 3.70 -4.45
N LYS A 233 -11.50 4.22 -3.42
CA LYS A 233 -12.76 3.66 -2.91
C LYS A 233 -13.86 3.70 -3.97
N GLU A 234 -14.03 4.82 -4.67
CA GLU A 234 -15.00 4.95 -5.77
C GLU A 234 -14.72 3.95 -6.90
N ARG A 235 -13.44 3.79 -7.28
CA ARG A 235 -13.03 2.77 -8.28
C ARG A 235 -13.29 1.34 -7.82
N LEU A 236 -13.10 1.06 -6.53
CA LEU A 236 -13.41 -0.25 -5.96
C LEU A 236 -14.92 -0.52 -6.01
N GLU A 237 -15.74 0.43 -5.58
CA GLU A 237 -17.21 0.32 -5.66
C GLU A 237 -17.70 0.14 -7.11
N ALA A 238 -17.08 0.84 -8.06
CA ALA A 238 -17.35 0.65 -9.49
C ALA A 238 -16.96 -0.76 -9.97
N THR A 239 -15.78 -1.25 -9.60
CA THR A 239 -15.31 -2.60 -9.95
C THR A 239 -16.18 -3.69 -9.32
N GLU A 240 -16.61 -3.50 -8.07
CA GLU A 240 -17.55 -4.41 -7.39
C GLU A 240 -18.90 -4.43 -8.09
N THR A 241 -19.36 -3.28 -8.59
CA THR A 241 -20.59 -3.18 -9.39
C THR A 241 -20.47 -3.95 -10.72
N GLU A 242 -19.34 -3.81 -11.42
CA GLU A 242 -19.06 -4.58 -12.65
C GLU A 242 -18.96 -6.09 -12.37
N LEU A 243 -18.26 -6.49 -11.31
CA LEU A 243 -18.17 -7.89 -10.89
C LEU A 243 -19.53 -8.48 -10.54
N LYS A 244 -20.38 -7.69 -9.87
CA LYS A 244 -21.76 -8.08 -9.59
C LYS A 244 -22.57 -8.24 -10.89
N ALA A 245 -22.43 -7.33 -11.85
CA ALA A 245 -23.07 -7.43 -13.16
C ALA A 245 -22.64 -8.69 -13.92
N ILE A 246 -21.37 -9.07 -13.84
CA ILE A 246 -20.86 -10.34 -14.41
C ILE A 246 -21.44 -11.55 -13.66
N ARG A 247 -21.50 -11.50 -12.33
CA ARG A 247 -22.04 -12.58 -11.49
C ARG A 247 -23.53 -12.84 -11.78
N ASP A 248 -24.27 -11.78 -12.03
CA ASP A 248 -25.72 -11.82 -12.18
C ASP A 248 -26.16 -12.09 -13.64
N VAL A 249 -25.24 -12.43 -14.56
CA VAL A 249 -25.57 -12.87 -15.92
C VAL A 249 -26.48 -14.11 -15.88
N PRO A 250 -27.69 -14.04 -16.45
CA PRO A 250 -28.65 -15.14 -16.40
C PRO A 250 -28.11 -16.35 -17.15
N LYS A 251 -28.11 -17.49 -16.48
CA LYS A 251 -27.79 -18.79 -17.08
C LYS A 251 -29.07 -19.38 -17.63
N VAL A 252 -29.13 -19.61 -18.93
CA VAL A 252 -30.31 -20.15 -19.61
C VAL A 252 -29.89 -21.34 -20.45
N ALA A 253 -30.45 -22.50 -20.15
CA ALA A 253 -30.26 -23.72 -20.92
C ALA A 253 -31.44 -24.67 -20.72
N PHE A 254 -31.99 -25.19 -21.80
CA PHE A 254 -33.01 -26.23 -21.74
C PHE A 254 -32.69 -27.39 -22.67
N ALA A 255 -33.13 -28.57 -22.30
CA ALA A 255 -33.11 -29.78 -23.11
C ALA A 255 -34.33 -30.61 -22.72
N VAL A 256 -35.18 -30.91 -23.70
CA VAL A 256 -36.46 -31.59 -23.49
C VAL A 256 -36.68 -32.65 -24.57
N SER A 257 -37.41 -33.71 -24.23
CA SER A 257 -37.87 -34.72 -25.19
C SER A 257 -39.40 -34.68 -25.31
N LEU A 258 -39.90 -35.12 -26.47
CA LEU A 258 -41.32 -34.99 -26.83
C LEU A 258 -42.21 -35.66 -25.78
N GLY A 259 -41.75 -36.79 -25.27
CA GLY A 259 -42.38 -37.53 -24.19
C GLY A 259 -43.69 -38.21 -24.60
N GLY A 260 -44.09 -39.18 -23.77
CA GLY A 260 -45.19 -40.09 -24.07
C GLY A 260 -44.75 -41.22 -25.01
N ASN A 261 -45.31 -42.41 -24.80
CA ASN A 261 -44.98 -43.58 -25.62
C ASN A 261 -45.86 -43.59 -26.86
N GLY A 262 -45.38 -43.08 -28.00
CA GLY A 262 -46.09 -43.29 -29.25
C GLY A 262 -45.84 -42.33 -30.40
N LEU A 263 -46.46 -42.68 -31.51
CA LEU A 263 -46.43 -41.96 -32.78
C LEU A 263 -47.45 -40.82 -32.76
N ARG A 264 -47.02 -39.62 -33.13
CA ARG A 264 -47.89 -38.48 -33.43
C ARG A 264 -47.85 -38.23 -34.94
N LYS A 265 -49.01 -38.11 -35.57
CA LYS A 265 -49.16 -37.99 -37.03
C LYS A 265 -50.23 -36.97 -37.37
N THR A 266 -49.95 -36.11 -38.34
CA THR A 266 -50.92 -35.17 -38.91
C THR A 266 -51.29 -35.61 -40.33
N THR A 267 -52.56 -35.46 -40.71
CA THR A 267 -53.06 -35.71 -42.08
C THR A 267 -53.66 -34.45 -42.71
N SER A 268 -53.76 -33.36 -41.94
CA SER A 268 -54.09 -32.01 -42.40
C SER A 268 -53.68 -31.00 -41.31
N GLY A 269 -53.26 -29.80 -41.72
CA GLY A 269 -52.81 -28.76 -40.79
C GLY A 269 -51.52 -29.10 -40.03
N SER A 270 -50.97 -28.13 -39.29
CA SER A 270 -49.80 -28.34 -38.42
C SER A 270 -50.23 -28.45 -36.96
N GLN A 271 -49.45 -29.16 -36.14
CA GLN A 271 -49.74 -29.35 -34.72
C GLN A 271 -48.54 -28.93 -33.85
N THR A 272 -48.79 -28.15 -32.79
CA THR A 272 -47.75 -27.76 -31.84
C THR A 272 -47.21 -29.00 -31.12
N LEU A 273 -45.89 -29.16 -31.15
CA LEU A 273 -45.19 -30.19 -30.41
C LEU A 273 -44.87 -29.69 -29.01
N ILE A 274 -45.58 -30.26 -28.04
CA ILE A 274 -45.34 -30.03 -26.61
C ILE A 274 -44.40 -31.13 -26.11
N TYR A 275 -43.15 -30.77 -25.82
CA TYR A 275 -42.13 -31.66 -25.27
C TYR A 275 -42.27 -31.67 -23.75
N LYS A 276 -42.75 -32.79 -23.21
CA LYS A 276 -43.13 -32.91 -21.79
C LYS A 276 -42.00 -33.39 -20.88
N ASP A 277 -41.05 -34.15 -21.41
CA ASP A 277 -40.00 -34.76 -20.61
C ASP A 277 -38.81 -33.78 -20.49
N ILE A 278 -38.58 -33.23 -19.30
CA ILE A 278 -37.53 -32.23 -19.05
C ILE A 278 -36.24 -32.92 -18.62
N LEU A 279 -35.18 -32.79 -19.41
CA LEU A 279 -33.82 -33.22 -19.05
C LEU A 279 -33.05 -32.10 -18.34
N THR A 280 -33.22 -30.85 -18.79
CA THR A 280 -32.62 -29.65 -18.20
C THR A 280 -33.50 -28.45 -18.49
N ASN A 281 -33.65 -27.53 -17.53
CA ASN A 281 -34.37 -26.27 -17.70
C ASN A 281 -33.81 -25.15 -16.79
N ILE A 282 -32.51 -24.88 -16.92
CA ILE A 282 -31.83 -23.81 -16.18
C ILE A 282 -32.35 -22.46 -16.67
N GLY A 283 -32.78 -21.63 -15.72
CA GLY A 283 -33.47 -20.37 -15.99
C GLY A 283 -34.98 -20.52 -16.25
N GLN A 284 -35.51 -21.75 -16.26
CA GLN A 284 -36.95 -22.06 -16.41
C GLN A 284 -37.61 -21.36 -17.61
N ALA A 285 -36.85 -21.20 -18.69
CA ALA A 285 -37.27 -20.46 -19.88
C ALA A 285 -38.14 -21.30 -20.83
N TYR A 286 -38.14 -22.63 -20.68
CA TYR A 286 -39.03 -23.52 -21.42
C TYR A 286 -40.24 -23.93 -20.57
N ASN A 287 -41.44 -23.84 -21.15
CA ASN A 287 -42.69 -24.24 -20.53
C ASN A 287 -43.19 -25.56 -21.14
N SER A 288 -43.16 -26.64 -20.34
CA SER A 288 -43.56 -27.99 -20.74
C SER A 288 -45.07 -28.20 -20.92
N GLU A 289 -45.91 -27.28 -20.43
CA GLU A 289 -47.36 -27.33 -20.66
C GLU A 289 -47.73 -26.77 -22.03
N THR A 290 -46.94 -25.83 -22.56
CA THR A 290 -47.23 -25.15 -23.82
C THR A 290 -46.30 -25.53 -24.97
N GLY A 291 -45.12 -26.11 -24.68
CA GLY A 291 -44.12 -26.42 -25.70
C GLY A 291 -43.26 -25.22 -26.12
N VAL A 292 -43.30 -24.13 -25.34
CA VAL A 292 -42.73 -22.84 -25.73
C VAL A 292 -41.50 -22.52 -24.89
N PHE A 293 -40.39 -22.21 -25.54
CA PHE A 293 -39.27 -21.50 -24.96
C PHE A 293 -39.49 -19.99 -25.12
N THR A 294 -39.31 -19.22 -24.04
CA THR A 294 -39.37 -17.76 -24.07
C THR A 294 -38.02 -17.19 -23.66
N ALA A 295 -37.40 -16.39 -24.52
CA ALA A 295 -36.10 -15.77 -24.23
C ALA A 295 -36.23 -14.81 -23.02
N PRO A 296 -35.59 -15.10 -21.87
CA PRO A 296 -35.76 -14.28 -20.67
C PRO A 296 -34.97 -12.98 -20.73
N VAL A 297 -33.95 -12.91 -21.59
CA VAL A 297 -33.17 -11.71 -21.89
C VAL A 297 -32.85 -11.65 -23.37
N ARG A 298 -32.58 -10.45 -23.87
CA ARG A 298 -32.01 -10.28 -25.21
C ARG A 298 -30.62 -10.90 -25.26
N GLY A 299 -30.34 -11.68 -26.31
CA GLY A 299 -29.06 -12.36 -26.41
C GLY A 299 -28.96 -13.30 -27.60
N VAL A 300 -27.78 -13.90 -27.73
CA VAL A 300 -27.47 -14.87 -28.77
C VAL A 300 -27.65 -16.27 -28.21
N TYR A 301 -28.56 -17.06 -28.80
CA TYR A 301 -28.94 -18.39 -28.33
C TYR A 301 -28.56 -19.46 -29.36
N TYR A 302 -27.96 -20.56 -28.93
CA TYR A 302 -27.81 -21.75 -29.78
C TYR A 302 -29.01 -22.67 -29.57
N ILE A 303 -29.68 -23.05 -30.67
CA ILE A 303 -30.88 -23.89 -30.66
C ILE A 303 -30.65 -25.12 -31.54
N ARG A 304 -31.05 -26.30 -31.05
CA ARG A 304 -30.98 -27.57 -31.79
C ARG A 304 -32.17 -28.46 -31.48
N PHE A 305 -32.67 -29.16 -32.49
CA PHE A 305 -33.68 -30.19 -32.33
C PHE A 305 -33.41 -31.41 -33.22
N THR A 306 -34.00 -32.53 -32.82
CA THR A 306 -33.97 -33.82 -33.49
C THR A 306 -35.38 -34.38 -33.51
N ALA A 307 -35.82 -34.89 -34.66
CA ALA A 307 -37.04 -35.66 -34.82
C ALA A 307 -36.68 -37.10 -35.17
N ASN A 308 -37.41 -38.05 -34.61
CA ASN A 308 -37.31 -39.47 -34.96
C ASN A 308 -38.70 -40.00 -35.31
N ALA A 309 -38.80 -40.86 -36.32
CA ALA A 309 -40.06 -41.54 -36.64
C ALA A 309 -39.82 -42.84 -37.44
N PRO A 310 -40.82 -43.73 -37.51
CA PRO A 310 -40.85 -44.78 -38.52
C PRO A 310 -40.76 -44.21 -39.94
N THR A 311 -40.20 -44.99 -40.86
CA THR A 311 -39.90 -44.59 -42.24
C THR A 311 -41.04 -44.84 -43.23
N ASP A 312 -42.24 -45.16 -42.75
CA ASP A 312 -43.43 -45.47 -43.55
C ASP A 312 -44.27 -44.23 -43.93
N PHE A 313 -43.91 -43.05 -43.41
CA PHE A 313 -44.58 -41.78 -43.68
C PHE A 313 -43.60 -40.60 -43.53
N PRO A 314 -43.81 -39.45 -44.19
CA PRO A 314 -42.93 -38.29 -44.05
C PRO A 314 -42.79 -37.83 -42.60
N MET A 315 -41.60 -37.39 -42.21
CA MET A 315 -41.30 -36.87 -40.87
C MET A 315 -40.94 -35.39 -40.95
N SER A 316 -41.43 -34.57 -40.01
CA SER A 316 -41.00 -33.18 -39.91
C SER A 316 -41.01 -32.67 -38.48
N ALA A 317 -40.05 -31.81 -38.16
CA ALA A 317 -40.12 -30.89 -37.03
C ALA A 317 -39.68 -29.50 -37.48
N VAL A 318 -40.50 -28.50 -37.20
CA VAL A 318 -40.31 -27.13 -37.68
C VAL A 318 -40.23 -26.18 -36.50
N LEU A 319 -39.14 -25.41 -36.42
CA LEU A 319 -38.94 -24.39 -35.41
C LEU A 319 -39.59 -23.08 -35.86
N TYR A 320 -40.53 -22.59 -35.07
CA TYR A 320 -41.17 -21.29 -35.25
C TYR A 320 -40.65 -20.29 -34.23
N LYS A 321 -40.42 -19.06 -34.69
CA LYS A 321 -40.23 -17.87 -33.86
C LYS A 321 -41.51 -17.04 -33.84
N ASN A 322 -41.95 -16.66 -32.65
CA ASN A 322 -43.13 -15.81 -32.41
C ASN A 322 -44.40 -16.32 -33.10
N GLY A 323 -44.54 -17.65 -33.20
CA GLY A 323 -45.70 -18.32 -33.78
C GLY A 323 -45.88 -18.18 -35.29
N ALA A 324 -45.12 -17.33 -35.98
CA ALA A 324 -45.34 -17.00 -37.39
C ALA A 324 -44.12 -17.25 -38.29
N SER A 325 -42.91 -17.07 -37.78
CA SER A 325 -41.70 -17.12 -38.61
C SER A 325 -41.00 -18.47 -38.51
N ILE A 326 -40.97 -19.23 -39.59
CA ILE A 326 -40.18 -20.48 -39.65
C ILE A 326 -38.69 -20.12 -39.64
N GLN A 327 -37.96 -20.69 -38.68
CA GLN A 327 -36.51 -20.49 -38.55
C GLN A 327 -35.73 -21.67 -39.15
N LEU A 328 -36.13 -22.89 -38.82
CA LEU A 328 -35.43 -24.12 -39.18
C LEU A 328 -36.42 -25.26 -39.40
N ILE A 329 -36.06 -26.19 -40.27
CA ILE A 329 -36.86 -27.38 -40.59
C ILE A 329 -35.93 -28.60 -40.58
N ALA A 330 -36.35 -29.69 -39.95
CA ALA A 330 -35.82 -31.02 -40.19
C ALA A 330 -36.96 -31.84 -40.82
N HIS A 331 -36.74 -32.37 -42.03
CA HIS A 331 -37.77 -33.06 -42.81
C HIS A 331 -37.17 -34.27 -43.55
N GLU A 332 -37.86 -35.40 -43.50
CA GLU A 332 -37.47 -36.62 -44.20
C GLU A 332 -38.67 -37.27 -44.91
N GLN A 333 -38.37 -37.97 -46.01
CA GLN A 333 -39.34 -38.73 -46.80
C GLN A 333 -39.26 -40.22 -46.46
N PRO A 334 -40.32 -41.00 -46.74
CA PRO A 334 -40.30 -42.44 -46.54
C PRO A 334 -39.11 -43.11 -47.24
N SER A 335 -38.38 -43.96 -46.51
CA SER A 335 -37.09 -44.52 -46.94
C SER A 335 -37.03 -46.06 -46.87
N GLY A 336 -38.11 -46.74 -46.47
CA GLY A 336 -38.19 -48.21 -46.40
C GLY A 336 -38.72 -48.72 -45.07
N GLU A 337 -38.27 -49.89 -44.63
CA GLU A 337 -38.59 -50.44 -43.30
C GLU A 337 -37.59 -49.95 -42.25
N GLY A 338 -38.07 -49.42 -41.13
CA GLY A 338 -37.22 -48.96 -40.03
C GLY A 338 -37.71 -47.67 -39.37
N SER A 339 -36.75 -46.93 -38.79
CA SER A 339 -36.94 -45.60 -38.21
C SER A 339 -35.73 -44.72 -38.53
N ASP A 340 -35.97 -43.46 -38.88
CA ASP A 340 -34.92 -42.48 -39.20
C ASP A 340 -34.96 -41.29 -38.23
N THR A 341 -33.88 -40.51 -38.25
CA THR A 341 -33.71 -39.29 -37.44
C THR A 341 -33.30 -38.10 -38.31
N ALA A 342 -33.99 -36.98 -38.16
CA ALA A 342 -33.64 -35.71 -38.81
C ALA A 342 -33.30 -34.64 -37.75
N SER A 343 -32.21 -33.90 -37.94
CA SER A 343 -31.79 -32.84 -37.00
C SER A 343 -31.53 -31.52 -37.70
N ASN A 344 -31.78 -30.39 -37.02
CA ASN A 344 -31.35 -29.06 -37.45
C ASN A 344 -31.02 -28.18 -36.23
N GLY A 345 -30.23 -27.14 -36.43
CA GLY A 345 -29.86 -26.20 -35.38
C GLY A 345 -29.17 -24.95 -35.92
N ALA A 346 -29.30 -23.84 -35.19
CA ALA A 346 -28.68 -22.56 -35.53
C ALA A 346 -28.47 -21.69 -34.29
N THR A 347 -27.62 -20.69 -34.45
CA THR A 347 -27.48 -19.59 -33.50
C THR A 347 -28.43 -18.46 -33.90
N LEU A 348 -29.30 -18.04 -32.98
CA LEU A 348 -30.33 -17.02 -33.21
C LEU A 348 -30.14 -15.84 -32.24
N LEU A 349 -30.24 -14.61 -32.76
CA LEU A 349 -30.43 -13.42 -31.93
C LEU A 349 -31.92 -13.33 -31.55
N LEU A 350 -32.20 -13.37 -30.25
CA LEU A 350 -33.54 -13.26 -29.70
C LEU A 350 -33.64 -12.01 -28.83
N GLU A 351 -34.75 -11.30 -28.96
CA GLU A 351 -35.16 -10.24 -28.05
C GLU A 351 -35.79 -10.84 -26.78
N GLN A 352 -35.80 -10.09 -25.67
CA GLN A 352 -36.51 -10.53 -24.47
C GLN A 352 -38.00 -10.74 -24.80
N GLY A 353 -38.53 -11.89 -24.43
CA GLY A 353 -39.92 -12.27 -24.70
C GLY A 353 -40.16 -12.92 -26.07
N ASP A 354 -39.16 -12.98 -26.96
CA ASP A 354 -39.26 -13.79 -28.17
C ASP A 354 -39.52 -15.25 -27.79
N THR A 355 -40.43 -15.89 -28.52
CA THR A 355 -40.85 -17.27 -28.27
C THR A 355 -40.37 -18.19 -29.37
N LEU A 356 -39.92 -19.38 -28.99
CA LEU A 356 -39.59 -20.48 -29.88
C LEU A 356 -40.47 -21.68 -29.57
N SER A 357 -41.07 -22.27 -30.60
CA SER A 357 -41.89 -23.48 -30.46
C SER A 357 -41.70 -24.41 -31.65
N MET A 358 -41.89 -25.71 -31.39
CA MET A 358 -41.79 -26.73 -32.41
C MET A 358 -43.18 -27.07 -32.94
N GLN A 359 -43.27 -27.29 -34.25
CA GLN A 359 -44.49 -27.69 -34.94
C GLN A 359 -44.24 -28.96 -35.75
N LEU A 360 -45.17 -29.90 -35.67
CA LEU A 360 -45.29 -31.02 -36.59
C LEU A 360 -46.03 -30.52 -37.82
N TRP A 361 -45.36 -30.54 -38.97
CA TRP A 361 -45.94 -29.98 -40.20
C TRP A 361 -47.06 -30.88 -40.74
N HIS A 362 -47.89 -30.35 -41.63
CA HIS A 362 -48.97 -31.11 -42.26
C HIS A 362 -48.48 -32.34 -43.01
N ASN A 363 -49.24 -33.43 -42.96
CA ASN A 363 -48.90 -34.70 -43.60
C ASN A 363 -47.55 -35.26 -43.17
N THR A 364 -47.21 -35.11 -41.88
CA THR A 364 -45.97 -35.67 -41.32
C THR A 364 -46.19 -36.36 -39.98
N GLN A 365 -45.18 -37.12 -39.53
CA GLN A 365 -45.19 -37.83 -38.26
C GLN A 365 -43.92 -37.58 -37.44
N ILE A 366 -44.01 -37.83 -36.14
CA ILE A 366 -42.90 -37.84 -35.19
C ILE A 366 -43.20 -38.86 -34.09
N TRP A 367 -42.18 -39.48 -33.54
CA TRP A 367 -42.30 -40.51 -32.52
C TRP A 367 -41.33 -40.24 -31.37
N ASP A 368 -41.74 -40.64 -30.17
CA ASP A 368 -40.86 -40.67 -29.01
C ASP A 368 -41.29 -41.80 -28.06
N ASN A 369 -40.38 -42.14 -27.15
CA ASN A 369 -40.62 -43.06 -26.03
C ASN A 369 -39.68 -42.70 -24.86
N SER A 370 -39.58 -43.58 -23.86
CA SER A 370 -38.70 -43.43 -22.69
C SER A 370 -37.19 -43.28 -22.99
N ASN A 371 -36.75 -43.42 -24.24
CA ASN A 371 -35.36 -43.24 -24.66
C ASN A 371 -35.07 -41.85 -25.27
N HIS A 372 -36.04 -40.94 -25.31
CA HIS A 372 -35.85 -39.53 -25.68
C HIS A 372 -35.26 -39.30 -27.08
N HIS A 373 -35.83 -39.94 -28.10
CA HIS A 373 -35.35 -39.87 -29.48
C HIS A 373 -35.62 -38.53 -30.14
N SER A 374 -36.78 -37.93 -29.85
CA SER A 374 -37.18 -36.63 -30.40
C SER A 374 -36.94 -35.54 -29.37
N THR A 375 -35.93 -34.69 -29.60
CA THR A 375 -35.43 -33.71 -28.63
C THR A 375 -35.49 -32.28 -29.15
N PHE A 376 -35.66 -31.32 -28.23
CA PHE A 376 -35.53 -29.88 -28.47
C PHE A 376 -34.66 -29.28 -27.37
N SER A 377 -33.66 -28.50 -27.74
CA SER A 377 -32.66 -27.98 -26.81
C SER A 377 -32.15 -26.61 -27.23
N GLY A 378 -31.69 -25.83 -26.25
CA GLY A 378 -31.02 -24.58 -26.53
C GLY A 378 -30.45 -23.91 -25.29
N PHE A 379 -29.52 -22.99 -25.49
CA PHE A 379 -28.87 -22.24 -24.41
C PHE A 379 -28.42 -20.85 -24.85
N LEU A 380 -28.33 -19.93 -23.89
CA LEU A 380 -27.78 -18.58 -24.08
C LEU A 380 -26.25 -18.67 -24.18
N LEU A 381 -25.69 -18.15 -25.27
CA LEU A 381 -24.23 -17.99 -25.43
C LEU A 381 -23.75 -16.75 -24.66
N PHE A 382 -24.39 -15.61 -24.89
CA PHE A 382 -24.14 -14.37 -24.15
C PHE A 382 -25.34 -13.42 -24.29
N PRO A 383 -25.71 -12.68 -23.22
CA PRO A 383 -26.68 -11.61 -23.29
C PRO A 383 -26.13 -10.42 -24.11
N MET A 384 -27.02 -9.57 -24.61
CA MET A 384 -26.68 -8.47 -25.53
C MET A 384 -27.28 -7.12 -25.15
#